data_AF-A0A2E7U0L7-F1
#
_entry.id   AF-A0A2E7U0L7-F1
#
_cell.length_a   1.000
_cell.length_b   1.000
_cell.length_c   1.000
_cell.angle_alpha   90.00
_cell.angle_beta   90.00
_cell.angle_gamma   90.00
#
_symmetry.space_group_name_H-M   'P 1'
#
loop_
_entity.id
_entity.type
_entity.pdbx_description
1 polymer ?
#
loop_
_entity_poly.entity_id
_entity_poly.type
_entity_poly.pdbx_seq_one_letter_code
_entity_poly.pdbx_strand_id
1 'polypeptide(L)'
;MARKKASPVVVSTDEIKQSVTDLITKPIEEIKDPDPDPVPGEDPKDAEEWSFMFEHKDVRGKVWSGHFTNKILTLGEQQLVTNTKSRFCGGMPLESIDGGMLALNEAIAHMTFSLQELPSWAEDLRQLRDAAIIFALWEKVRSHETRYFRLDSDTRTAKEK
;
A
#
# COMPACT_ATOMS: atom_id res chain seq x y z
N MET A 1 -45.29 -3.36 -20.42
CA MET A 1 -44.15 -4.05 -19.78
C MET A 1 -43.01 -3.06 -19.63
N ALA A 2 -42.67 -2.63 -18.42
CA ALA A 2 -41.60 -1.65 -18.16
C ALA A 2 -40.37 -2.38 -17.58
N ARG A 3 -39.23 -2.34 -18.28
CA ARG A 3 -37.95 -2.86 -17.79
C ARG A 3 -37.38 -1.88 -16.75
N LYS A 4 -37.31 -2.31 -15.48
CA LYS A 4 -36.53 -1.62 -14.44
C LYS A 4 -35.04 -1.67 -14.83
N LYS A 5 -34.42 -0.50 -14.95
CA LYS A 5 -32.96 -0.37 -15.09
C LYS A 5 -32.33 -0.68 -13.73
N ALA A 6 -31.41 -1.63 -13.68
CA ALA A 6 -30.60 -1.91 -12.50
C ALA A 6 -29.53 -0.82 -12.38
N SER A 7 -29.48 -0.16 -11.22
CA SER A 7 -28.41 0.77 -10.87
C SER A 7 -27.14 -0.01 -10.51
N PRO A 8 -25.93 0.50 -10.82
CA PRO A 8 -24.69 -0.14 -10.43
C PRO A 8 -24.51 -0.05 -8.91
N VAL A 9 -24.13 -1.17 -8.31
CA VAL A 9 -23.75 -1.27 -6.90
C VAL A 9 -22.40 -0.57 -6.74
N VAL A 10 -22.41 0.60 -6.10
CA VAL A 10 -21.20 1.31 -5.70
C VAL A 10 -20.70 0.61 -4.44
N VAL A 11 -19.75 -0.31 -4.59
CA VAL A 11 -19.10 -0.95 -3.44
C VAL A 11 -18.18 0.08 -2.80
N SER A 12 -18.53 0.49 -1.59
CA SER A 12 -17.72 1.42 -0.79
C SER A 12 -16.47 0.71 -0.28
N THR A 13 -15.34 1.42 -0.26
CA THR A 13 -14.03 0.94 0.23
C THR A 13 -14.10 0.44 1.67
N ASP A 14 -15.03 0.96 2.46
CA ASP A 14 -15.24 0.58 3.86
C ASP A 14 -15.84 -0.82 4.01
N GLU A 15 -16.65 -1.30 3.06
CA GLU A 15 -17.26 -2.64 3.11
C GLU A 15 -16.24 -3.75 2.84
N ILE A 16 -15.18 -3.45 2.08
CA ILE A 16 -14.11 -4.42 1.80
C ILE A 16 -13.24 -4.66 3.05
N LYS A 17 -13.08 -3.66 3.91
CA LYS A 17 -12.34 -3.78 5.18
C LYS A 17 -13.14 -4.58 6.22
N GLN A 18 -14.46 -4.41 6.27
CA GLN A 18 -15.30 -5.04 7.30
C GLN A 18 -15.60 -6.52 7.05
N SER A 19 -15.68 -6.98 5.80
CA SER A 19 -16.12 -8.35 5.51
C SER A 19 -15.04 -9.44 5.73
N VAL A 20 -13.78 -9.09 6.03
CA VAL A 20 -12.68 -10.06 6.13
C VAL A 20 -12.04 -10.11 7.53
N THR A 21 -12.24 -9.09 8.35
CA THR A 21 -11.76 -9.06 9.75
C THR A 21 -12.44 -10.10 10.65
N ASP A 22 -13.66 -10.53 10.31
CA ASP A 22 -14.45 -11.42 11.17
C ASP A 22 -14.04 -12.91 11.09
N LEU A 23 -13.12 -13.30 10.19
CA LEU A 23 -12.69 -14.70 10.02
C LEU A 23 -11.32 -15.01 10.64
N ILE A 24 -10.63 -14.02 11.23
CA ILE A 24 -9.30 -14.20 11.84
C ILE A 24 -9.32 -13.63 13.25
N THR A 25 -10.17 -14.17 14.13
CA THR A 25 -10.15 -13.84 15.56
C THR A 25 -9.72 -15.04 16.40
N LYS A 26 -8.41 -15.24 16.49
CA LYS A 26 -7.77 -15.66 17.72
C LYS A 26 -6.72 -14.61 18.05
N PRO A 27 -6.78 -13.92 19.20
CA PRO A 27 -5.76 -12.95 19.56
C PRO A 27 -4.47 -13.70 19.84
N ILE A 28 -3.46 -13.49 19.00
CA ILE A 28 -2.07 -13.71 19.39
C ILE A 28 -1.74 -12.48 20.23
N GLU A 29 -1.53 -12.67 21.54
CA GLU A 29 -1.04 -11.60 22.40
C GLU A 29 0.32 -11.15 21.88
N GLU A 30 0.30 -9.98 21.24
CA GLU A 30 1.48 -9.30 20.71
C GLU A 30 2.29 -8.80 21.90
N ILE A 31 3.43 -9.43 22.17
CA ILE A 31 4.41 -8.95 23.14
C ILE A 31 4.95 -7.65 22.54
N LYS A 32 4.42 -6.52 23.03
CA LYS A 32 4.89 -5.19 22.67
C LYS A 32 6.19 -4.94 23.43
N ASP A 33 7.29 -5.45 22.90
CA ASP A 33 8.61 -5.00 23.33
C ASP A 33 8.72 -3.50 23.02
N PRO A 34 9.25 -2.69 23.96
CA PRO A 34 9.43 -1.26 23.72
C PRO A 34 10.37 -1.08 22.52
N ASP A 35 9.97 -0.23 21.57
CA ASP A 35 10.78 0.13 20.40
C ASP A 35 12.22 0.44 20.85
N PRO A 36 13.24 -0.28 20.33
CA PRO A 36 14.61 0.10 20.60
C PRO A 36 14.84 1.49 20.03
N ASP A 37 15.40 2.39 20.85
CA ASP A 37 15.89 3.68 20.39
C ASP A 37 16.75 3.49 19.13
N PRO A 38 16.61 4.33 18.09
CA PRO A 38 17.31 4.16 16.83
C PRO A 38 18.82 4.12 17.08
N VAL A 39 19.45 3.00 16.68
CA VAL A 39 20.90 2.82 16.81
C VAL A 39 21.59 3.88 15.94
N PRO A 40 22.49 4.71 16.49
CA PRO A 40 23.16 5.75 15.73
C PRO A 40 23.94 5.15 14.53
N GLY A 41 23.44 5.37 13.32
CA GLY A 41 24.09 4.92 12.08
C GLY A 41 23.25 4.01 11.17
N GLU A 42 22.06 3.58 11.60
CA GLU A 42 21.14 2.80 10.75
C GLU A 42 20.26 3.73 9.90
N ASP A 43 20.07 3.39 8.61
CA ASP A 43 19.14 4.13 7.75
C ASP A 43 17.72 3.83 8.24
N PRO A 44 16.84 4.83 8.46
CA PRO A 44 15.46 4.62 8.89
C PRO A 44 14.66 3.67 7.98
N LYS A 45 15.10 3.44 6.73
CA LYS A 45 14.52 2.47 5.79
C LYS A 45 14.94 1.02 6.01
N ASP A 46 15.80 0.75 6.98
CA ASP A 46 16.21 -0.60 7.35
C ASP A 46 15.22 -1.24 8.35
N ALA A 47 14.33 -0.45 8.94
CA ALA A 47 13.26 -0.91 9.82
C ALA A 47 12.06 -1.49 9.03
N GLU A 48 11.25 -2.33 9.69
CA GLU A 48 10.00 -2.84 9.10
C GLU A 48 8.97 -1.74 8.84
N GLU A 49 9.04 -0.65 9.60
CA GLU A 49 8.21 0.53 9.44
C GLU A 49 9.08 1.77 9.19
N TRP A 50 8.68 2.58 8.21
CA TRP A 50 9.39 3.81 7.86
C TRP A 50 8.43 4.98 7.67
N SER A 51 8.64 6.00 8.49
CA SER A 51 7.92 7.26 8.47
C SER A 51 8.62 8.30 7.60
N PHE A 52 7.87 8.99 6.74
CA PHE A 52 8.41 10.01 5.84
C PHE A 52 7.43 11.15 5.56
N MET A 53 8.00 12.33 5.31
CA MET A 53 7.25 13.47 4.79
C MET A 53 7.18 13.39 3.27
N PHE A 54 5.99 13.52 2.72
CA PHE A 54 5.75 13.58 1.29
C PHE A 54 5.30 14.98 0.88
N GLU A 55 5.81 15.45 -0.25
CA GLU A 55 5.36 16.69 -0.90
C GLU A 55 5.41 16.50 -2.42
N HIS A 56 4.30 16.83 -3.09
CA HIS A 56 4.20 16.78 -4.54
C HIS A 56 3.33 17.92 -5.06
N LYS A 57 3.79 18.60 -6.11
CA LYS A 57 3.04 19.66 -6.78
C LYS A 57 2.43 19.13 -8.08
N ASP A 58 1.11 19.18 -8.18
CA ASP A 58 0.41 18.72 -9.38
C ASP A 58 0.53 19.72 -10.54
N VAL A 59 0.09 19.29 -11.72
CA VAL A 59 0.11 20.11 -12.95
C VAL A 59 -0.73 21.39 -12.86
N ARG A 60 -1.65 21.47 -11.88
CA ARG A 60 -2.50 22.63 -11.62
C ARG A 60 -1.91 23.55 -10.55
N GLY A 61 -0.73 23.21 -10.03
CA GLY A 61 0.00 23.95 -9.03
C GLY A 61 -0.47 23.71 -7.58
N LYS A 62 -1.40 22.79 -7.34
CA LYS A 62 -1.79 22.40 -5.98
C LYS A 62 -0.69 21.52 -5.38
N VAL A 63 -0.31 21.84 -4.16
CA VAL A 63 0.66 21.06 -3.37
C VAL A 63 -0.09 20.04 -2.53
N TRP A 64 0.34 18.79 -2.62
CA TRP A 64 -0.12 17.66 -1.85
C TRP A 64 0.99 17.27 -0.90
N SER A 65 0.77 17.45 0.40
CA SER A 65 1.76 17.13 1.41
C SER A 65 1.13 16.41 2.59
N GLY A 66 1.95 15.64 3.29
CA GLY A 66 1.52 14.90 4.47
C GLY A 66 2.57 13.93 4.97
N HIS A 67 2.38 13.50 6.21
CA HIS A 67 3.18 12.48 6.85
C HIS A 67 2.61 11.10 6.52
N PHE A 68 3.49 10.16 6.18
CA PHE A 68 3.14 8.79 5.86
C PHE A 68 4.01 7.83 6.66
N THR A 69 3.44 6.69 7.04
CA THR A 69 4.18 5.57 7.65
C THR A 69 3.94 4.33 6.81
N ASN A 70 5.01 3.78 6.25
CA ASN A 70 4.95 2.57 5.43
C ASN A 70 5.52 1.37 6.17
N LYS A 71 4.78 0.26 6.20
CA LYS A 71 5.27 -1.04 6.68
C LYS A 71 5.66 -1.98 5.54
N ILE A 72 6.60 -2.89 5.83
CA ILE A 72 6.91 -4.02 4.95
C ILE A 72 5.79 -5.07 5.04
N LEU A 73 5.24 -5.44 3.89
CA LEU A 73 4.13 -6.38 3.85
C LEU A 73 4.57 -7.82 4.12
N THR A 74 3.80 -8.52 4.95
CA THR A 74 3.90 -9.97 5.10
C THR A 74 3.44 -10.70 3.82
N LEU A 75 3.82 -11.96 3.65
CA LEU A 75 3.35 -12.78 2.51
C LEU A 75 1.82 -12.89 2.45
N GLY A 76 1.14 -12.95 3.60
CA GLY A 76 -0.32 -12.97 3.66
C GLY A 76 -0.92 -11.68 3.11
N GLU A 77 -0.36 -10.53 3.46
CA GLU A 77 -0.81 -9.23 2.96
C GLU A 77 -0.49 -9.04 1.48
N GLN A 78 0.65 -9.54 1.00
CA GLN A 78 0.97 -9.55 -0.44
C GLN A 78 -0.06 -10.36 -1.26
N GLN A 79 -0.60 -11.44 -0.70
CA GLN A 79 -1.72 -12.17 -1.33
C GLN A 79 -2.99 -11.31 -1.36
N LEU A 80 -3.26 -10.54 -0.29
CA LEU A 80 -4.39 -9.60 -0.26
C LEU A 80 -4.22 -8.44 -1.26
N VAL A 81 -2.99 -7.96 -1.47
CA VAL A 81 -2.67 -6.99 -2.54
C VAL A 81 -3.08 -7.57 -3.89
N THR A 82 -2.71 -8.82 -4.17
CA THR A 82 -3.04 -9.49 -5.45
C THR A 82 -4.54 -9.62 -5.65
N ASN A 83 -5.28 -9.99 -4.59
CA ASN A 83 -6.74 -10.07 -4.63
C ASN A 83 -7.38 -8.69 -4.89
N THR A 84 -6.93 -7.67 -4.17
CA THR A 84 -7.40 -6.29 -4.31
C THR A 84 -7.12 -5.73 -5.71
N LYS A 85 -5.92 -5.98 -6.25
CA LYS A 85 -5.55 -5.64 -7.63
C LYS A 85 -6.52 -6.26 -8.64
N SER A 86 -6.83 -7.55 -8.50
CA SER A 86 -7.79 -8.26 -9.36
C SER A 86 -9.21 -7.66 -9.28
N ARG A 87 -9.64 -7.25 -8.08
CA ARG A 87 -10.92 -6.56 -7.89
C ARG A 87 -10.96 -5.20 -8.58
N PHE A 88 -9.90 -4.40 -8.51
CA PHE A 88 -9.82 -3.12 -9.23
C PHE A 88 -9.85 -3.28 -10.75
N CYS A 89 -9.37 -4.43 -11.24
CA CYS A 89 -9.42 -4.80 -12.64
C CYS A 89 -10.80 -5.29 -13.10
N GLY A 90 -11.81 -5.31 -12.22
CA GLY A 90 -13.17 -5.77 -12.55
C GLY A 90 -13.25 -7.27 -12.90
N GLY A 91 -12.28 -8.07 -12.44
CA GLY A 91 -12.20 -9.49 -12.76
C GLY A 91 -11.86 -9.81 -14.22
N MET A 92 -11.36 -8.83 -14.97
CA MET A 92 -10.87 -9.07 -16.34
C MET A 92 -9.54 -9.84 -16.32
N PRO A 93 -9.26 -10.68 -17.33
CA PRO A 93 -7.93 -11.25 -17.54
C PRO A 93 -6.87 -10.15 -17.67
N LEU A 94 -5.69 -10.36 -17.09
CA LEU A 94 -4.63 -9.35 -17.02
C LEU A 94 -4.16 -8.90 -18.41
N GLU A 95 -4.21 -9.81 -19.39
CA GLU A 95 -3.81 -9.57 -20.78
C GLU A 95 -4.76 -8.60 -21.50
N SER A 96 -5.96 -8.39 -20.96
CA SER A 96 -6.98 -7.50 -21.51
C SER A 96 -6.91 -6.08 -20.95
N ILE A 97 -5.98 -5.82 -20.02
CA ILE A 97 -5.87 -4.56 -19.29
C ILE A 97 -4.64 -3.82 -19.81
N ASP A 98 -4.79 -2.52 -20.05
CA ASP A 98 -3.65 -1.67 -20.40
C ASP A 98 -2.59 -1.69 -19.29
N GLY A 99 -1.31 -1.75 -19.69
CA GLY A 99 -0.19 -1.88 -18.77
C GLY A 99 -0.08 -0.70 -17.79
N GLY A 100 -0.46 0.51 -18.21
CA GLY A 100 -0.49 1.68 -17.33
C GLY A 100 -1.55 1.57 -16.24
N MET A 101 -2.74 1.07 -16.61
CA MET A 101 -3.82 0.85 -15.66
C MET A 101 -3.49 -0.29 -14.69
N LEU A 102 -2.85 -1.36 -15.17
CA LEU A 102 -2.40 -2.45 -14.31
C LEU A 102 -1.36 -1.98 -13.27
N ALA A 103 -0.36 -1.20 -13.71
CA ALA A 103 0.65 -0.64 -12.81
C ALA A 103 0.05 0.32 -11.77
N LEU A 104 -0.94 1.13 -12.18
CA LEU A 104 -1.66 2.02 -11.27
C LEU A 104 -2.46 1.24 -10.22
N ASN A 105 -3.21 0.22 -10.66
CA ASN A 105 -4.00 -0.64 -9.78
C ASN A 105 -3.11 -1.41 -8.80
N GLU A 106 -1.94 -1.84 -9.24
CA GLU A 106 -0.94 -2.48 -8.38
C GLU A 106 -0.42 -1.54 -7.30
N ALA A 107 0.01 -0.32 -7.68
CA ALA A 107 0.50 0.68 -6.73
C ALA A 107 -0.56 1.02 -5.67
N ILE A 108 -1.81 1.27 -6.09
CA ILE A 108 -2.91 1.58 -5.17
C ILE A 108 -3.20 0.38 -4.27
N ALA A 109 -3.31 -0.83 -4.83
CA ALA A 109 -3.61 -2.03 -4.06
C ALA A 109 -2.52 -2.29 -3.02
N HIS A 110 -1.26 -2.08 -3.36
CA HIS A 110 -0.15 -2.27 -2.44
C HIS A 110 -0.15 -1.24 -1.30
N MET A 111 -0.23 0.04 -1.64
CA MET A 111 -0.28 1.13 -0.67
C MET A 111 -1.51 1.07 0.25
N THR A 112 -2.59 0.42 -0.18
CA THR A 112 -3.78 0.17 0.66
C THR A 112 -3.45 -0.67 1.91
N PHE A 113 -2.46 -1.57 1.81
CA PHE A 113 -2.05 -2.42 2.94
C PHE A 113 -0.75 -1.95 3.58
N SER A 114 0.15 -1.31 2.82
CA SER A 114 1.47 -0.93 3.33
C SER A 114 1.48 0.41 4.06
N LEU A 115 0.58 1.35 3.73
CA LEU A 115 0.49 2.63 4.44
C LEU A 115 -0.41 2.49 5.68
N GLN A 116 0.18 2.64 6.87
CA GLN A 116 -0.54 2.58 8.14
C GLN A 116 -1.06 3.97 8.56
N GLU A 117 -0.17 4.95 8.56
CA GLU A 117 -0.51 6.34 8.84
C GLU A 117 -0.45 7.14 7.54
N LEU A 118 -1.50 7.92 7.28
CA LEU A 118 -1.66 8.70 6.07
C LEU A 118 -2.47 9.97 6.35
N PRO A 119 -2.26 11.05 5.58
CA PRO A 119 -3.06 12.26 5.69
C PRO A 119 -4.48 12.01 5.14
N SER A 120 -5.46 12.79 5.60
CA SER A 120 -6.88 12.60 5.27
C SER A 120 -7.19 12.62 3.76
N TRP A 121 -6.41 13.36 2.97
CA TRP A 121 -6.58 13.39 1.51
C TRP A 121 -6.19 12.08 0.82
N ALA A 122 -5.39 11.23 1.49
CA ALA A 122 -4.87 9.97 0.96
C ALA A 122 -5.68 8.74 1.42
N GLU A 123 -6.78 8.93 2.16
CA GLU A 123 -7.63 7.83 2.68
C GLU A 123 -8.20 6.94 1.55
N ASP A 124 -8.52 7.54 0.40
CA ASP A 124 -8.86 6.82 -0.82
C ASP A 124 -8.09 7.38 -2.01
N LEU A 125 -6.94 6.77 -2.30
CA LEU A 125 -6.07 7.15 -3.42
C LEU A 125 -6.78 7.08 -4.79
N ARG A 126 -7.86 6.32 -4.92
CA ARG A 126 -8.63 6.21 -6.18
C ARG A 126 -9.46 7.47 -6.47
N GLN A 127 -9.67 8.33 -5.47
CA GLN A 127 -10.35 9.62 -5.65
C GLN A 127 -9.40 10.70 -6.23
N LEU A 128 -8.10 10.43 -6.26
CA LEU A 128 -7.12 11.32 -6.88
C LEU A 128 -7.26 11.25 -8.40
N ARG A 129 -7.31 12.43 -9.02
CA ARG A 129 -7.41 12.55 -10.49
C ARG A 129 -6.05 12.54 -11.19
N ASP A 130 -4.98 12.70 -10.43
CA ASP A 130 -3.62 12.78 -10.95
C ASP A 130 -2.83 11.54 -10.52
N ALA A 131 -2.59 10.66 -11.49
CA ALA A 131 -1.82 9.44 -11.28
C ALA A 131 -0.34 9.72 -10.93
N ALA A 132 0.19 10.91 -11.27
CA ALA A 132 1.57 11.27 -10.95
C ALA A 132 1.81 11.33 -9.44
N ILE A 133 0.79 11.75 -8.67
CA ILE A 133 0.86 11.76 -7.19
C ILE A 133 1.00 10.33 -6.67
N ILE A 134 0.20 9.41 -7.20
CA ILE A 134 0.18 8.01 -6.80
C ILE A 134 1.53 7.35 -7.11
N PHE A 135 2.07 7.54 -8.31
CA PHE A 135 3.37 6.99 -8.67
C PHE A 135 4.53 7.62 -7.89
N ALA A 136 4.49 8.92 -7.61
CA ALA A 136 5.50 9.59 -6.79
C ALA A 136 5.51 9.07 -5.34
N LEU A 137 4.33 8.82 -4.77
CA LEU A 137 4.20 8.21 -3.45
C LEU A 137 4.65 6.74 -3.48
N TRP A 138 4.25 6.01 -4.50
CA TRP A 138 4.65 4.61 -4.70
C TRP A 138 6.16 4.43 -4.81
N GLU A 139 6.86 5.36 -5.47
CA GLU A 139 8.32 5.32 -5.55
C GLU A 139 8.99 5.45 -4.18
N LYS A 140 8.40 6.22 -3.24
CA LYS A 140 8.90 6.30 -1.86
C LYS A 140 8.74 4.96 -1.14
N VAL A 141 7.56 4.35 -1.24
CA VAL A 141 7.26 3.04 -0.66
C VAL A 141 8.18 1.98 -1.23
N ARG A 142 8.29 1.88 -2.56
CA ARG A 142 9.16 0.92 -3.22
C ARG A 142 10.64 1.13 -2.87
N SER A 143 11.08 2.37 -2.70
CA SER A 143 12.44 2.69 -2.26
C SER A 143 12.74 2.15 -0.86
N HIS A 144 11.76 2.19 0.04
CA HIS A 144 11.86 1.60 1.37
C HIS A 144 11.94 0.07 1.28
N GLU A 145 11.00 -0.57 0.60
CA GLU A 145 11.00 -2.04 0.45
C GLU A 145 12.26 -2.57 -0.23
N THR A 146 12.71 -1.90 -1.28
CA THR A 146 13.93 -2.28 -1.99
C THR A 146 15.16 -2.19 -1.08
N ARG A 147 15.19 -1.20 -0.17
CA ARG A 147 16.30 -1.04 0.78
C ARG A 147 16.25 -2.14 1.84
N TYR A 148 15.08 -2.34 2.46
CA TYR A 148 14.84 -3.37 3.47
C TYR A 148 15.28 -4.76 2.97
N PHE A 149 14.76 -5.21 1.82
CA PHE A 149 15.07 -6.55 1.30
C PHE A 149 16.50 -6.71 0.76
N ARG A 150 17.19 -5.63 0.38
CA ARG A 150 18.62 -5.69 0.00
C ARG A 150 19.51 -5.95 1.21
N LEU A 151 19.18 -5.36 2.37
CA LEU A 151 19.93 -5.59 3.61
C LEU A 151 19.82 -7.05 4.07
N ASP A 152 18.64 -7.65 3.94
CA ASP A 152 18.38 -9.06 4.28
C ASP A 152 19.21 -10.04 3.42
N SER A 153 19.41 -9.73 2.13
CA SER A 153 20.23 -10.58 1.26
C SER A 153 21.72 -10.52 1.59
N ASP A 154 22.22 -9.35 2.00
CA ASP A 154 23.63 -9.13 2.32
C ASP A 154 24.00 -9.67 3.71
N THR A 155 23.09 -9.58 4.68
CA THR A 155 23.30 -10.13 6.03
C THR A 155 23.20 -11.66 6.08
N ARG A 156 22.38 -12.29 5.24
CA ARG A 156 22.34 -13.76 5.11
C ARG A 156 23.62 -14.33 4.49
N THR A 157 24.16 -13.68 3.46
CA THR A 157 25.41 -14.13 2.81
C THR A 157 26.66 -13.91 3.67
N ALA A 158 26.64 -12.96 4.61
CA ALA A 158 27.74 -12.74 5.56
C ALA A 158 27.82 -13.79 6.68
N LYS A 159 26.72 -14.48 7.02
CA LYS A 159 26.70 -15.53 8.06
C LYS A 159 27.02 -16.93 7.56
N GLU A 160 27.10 -17.14 6.24
CA GLU A 160 27.42 -18.43 5.61
C GLU A 160 28.89 -18.56 5.16
N LYS A 161 29.77 -17.66 5.59
CA LYS A 161 31.23 -17.73 5.38
C LYS A 161 31.97 -17.86 6.69
#